data_AF-A0A9E5Y308-F1
#
_entry.id   AF-A0A9E5Y308-F1
#
_cell.length_a   1.000
_cell.length_b   1.000
_cell.length_c   1.000
_cell.angle_alpha   90.00
_cell.angle_beta   90.00
_cell.angle_gamma   90.00
#
_symmetry.space_group_name_H-M   'P 1'
#
loop_
_entity.id
_entity.type
_entity.pdbx_description
1 polymer ?
#
loop_
_entity_poly.entity_id
_entity_poly.type
_entity_poly.pdbx_seq_one_letter_code
_entity_poly.pdbx_strand_id
1 'polypeptide(L)'
;GVAVETFPCHIASLPVAVNIQCHAARRASARFENGTWIGDGDKVCDLVKGDSFKTGGIFRDATRLELPLRKDDVLRLKAGEWVLLNGSLLTGRDQTHRRLCQFIREGRKLPVDLHGQLIYYVGPTPAPPGHAVGAAGPTTSYRMDAYTPMILDQGVLGLMGKGKRSPRVRRAIKKYGAVYLATIGGAGAYLSDAVESATLVAFEDLGPEALFRFQVKDFPAIVINDSQGNDYYEMVMQQVP
;
A
#
# COMPACT_ATOMS: atom_id res chain seq x y z
N GLY A 1 -22.18 -6.99 2.43
CA GLY A 1 -23.19 -8.02 2.17
C GLY A 1 -22.64 -9.01 1.17
N VAL A 2 -23.21 -10.22 1.12
CA VAL A 2 -22.94 -11.22 0.07
C VAL A 2 -24.18 -11.31 -0.80
N ALA A 3 -24.03 -11.19 -2.12
CA ALA A 3 -25.10 -11.39 -3.08
C ALA A 3 -24.86 -12.71 -3.82
N VAL A 4 -25.89 -13.55 -3.91
CA VAL A 4 -25.84 -14.83 -4.63
C VAL A 4 -26.93 -14.78 -5.70
N GLU A 5 -26.52 -14.91 -6.95
CA GLU A 5 -27.42 -14.93 -8.11
C GLU A 5 -27.27 -16.29 -8.81
N THR A 6 -28.40 -16.85 -9.22
CA THR A 6 -28.44 -18.13 -9.94
C THR A 6 -28.98 -17.90 -11.34
N PHE A 7 -28.37 -18.56 -12.32
CA PHE A 7 -28.75 -18.46 -13.73
C PHE A 7 -28.88 -19.87 -14.32
N PRO A 8 -29.83 -20.08 -15.26
CA PRO A 8 -29.91 -21.36 -15.96
C PRO A 8 -28.65 -21.59 -16.80
N CYS A 9 -28.21 -22.84 -16.88
CA CYS A 9 -27.08 -23.25 -17.70
C CYS A 9 -27.39 -24.58 -18.42
N HIS A 10 -26.63 -24.87 -19.48
CA HIS A 10 -26.74 -26.13 -20.21
C HIS A 10 -26.41 -27.31 -19.28
N ILE A 11 -27.07 -28.47 -19.44
CA ILE A 11 -26.89 -29.64 -18.56
C ILE A 11 -25.43 -30.13 -18.44
N ALA A 12 -24.64 -29.92 -19.50
CA ALA A 12 -23.22 -30.27 -19.54
C ALA A 12 -22.30 -29.18 -18.95
N SER A 13 -22.82 -28.16 -18.27
CA SER A 13 -22.04 -27.03 -17.77
C SER A 13 -22.60 -26.48 -16.46
N LEU A 14 -21.71 -26.03 -15.58
CA LEU A 14 -22.08 -25.33 -14.35
C LEU A 14 -21.07 -24.18 -14.10
N PRO A 15 -21.20 -23.06 -14.82
CA PRO A 15 -20.30 -21.93 -14.63
C PRO A 15 -20.54 -21.30 -13.26
N VAL A 16 -19.45 -21.01 -12.55
CA VAL A 16 -19.47 -20.32 -11.24
C VAL A 16 -18.55 -19.12 -11.34
N ALA A 17 -19.05 -17.95 -10.94
CA ALA A 17 -18.28 -16.72 -10.87
C ALA A 17 -18.34 -16.12 -9.46
N VAL A 18 -17.20 -15.67 -8.96
CA VAL A 18 -17.11 -14.93 -7.69
C VAL A 18 -16.51 -13.57 -8.01
N ASN A 19 -17.27 -12.51 -7.71
CA ASN A 19 -16.83 -11.14 -7.88
C ASN A 19 -16.88 -10.40 -6.54
N ILE A 20 -15.93 -9.50 -6.31
CA ILE A 20 -15.77 -8.78 -5.05
C ILE A 20 -15.75 -7.29 -5.35
N GLN A 21 -16.66 -6.56 -4.73
CA GLN A 21 -16.58 -5.11 -4.69
C GLN A 21 -15.64 -4.69 -3.56
N CYS A 22 -14.62 -3.89 -3.89
CA CYS A 22 -13.66 -3.39 -2.89
C CYS A 22 -14.21 -2.18 -2.12
N HIS A 23 -13.44 -1.69 -1.13
CA HIS A 23 -13.79 -0.51 -0.33
C HIS A 23 -14.10 0.75 -1.16
N ALA A 24 -13.51 0.88 -2.36
CA ALA A 24 -13.89 1.93 -3.31
C ALA A 24 -15.14 1.51 -4.12
N ALA A 25 -16.22 1.18 -3.41
CA ALA A 25 -17.46 0.69 -3.98
C ALA A 25 -18.23 1.82 -4.67
N ARG A 26 -17.86 2.09 -5.93
CA ARG A 26 -18.38 3.23 -6.70
C ARG A 26 -19.27 2.74 -7.83
N ARG A 27 -20.57 3.03 -7.72
CA ARG A 27 -21.57 2.79 -8.77
C ARG A 27 -22.57 3.95 -8.72
N ALA A 28 -22.90 4.48 -9.89
CA ALA A 28 -24.02 5.39 -10.09
C ALA A 28 -24.92 4.79 -11.17
N SER A 29 -26.23 5.00 -11.04
CA SER A 29 -27.20 4.66 -12.07
C SER A 29 -27.92 5.94 -12.49
N ALA A 30 -28.29 6.05 -13.76
CA ALA A 30 -29.08 7.16 -14.27
C ALA A 30 -30.15 6.64 -15.22
N ARG A 31 -31.27 7.35 -15.30
CA ARG A 31 -32.38 7.08 -16.21
C ARG A 31 -32.51 8.23 -17.19
N PHE A 32 -32.87 7.92 -18.43
CA PHE A 32 -33.12 8.94 -19.45
C PHE A 32 -34.62 9.15 -19.59
N GLU A 33 -35.10 10.34 -19.24
CA GLU A 33 -36.52 10.71 -19.28
C GLU A 33 -36.67 12.15 -19.81
N ASN A 34 -37.63 12.37 -20.71
CA ASN A 34 -37.96 13.69 -21.27
C ASN A 34 -36.73 14.47 -21.79
N GLY A 35 -35.82 13.81 -22.48
CA GLY A 35 -34.62 14.44 -23.05
C GLY A 35 -33.50 14.71 -22.05
N THR A 36 -33.63 14.30 -20.79
CA THR A 36 -32.68 14.58 -19.71
C THR A 36 -32.26 13.30 -18.98
N TRP A 37 -31.00 13.22 -18.56
CA TRP A 37 -30.52 12.17 -17.66
C TRP A 37 -30.82 12.54 -16.21
N ILE A 38 -31.56 11.68 -15.51
CA ILE A 38 -31.89 11.76 -14.09
C ILE A 38 -31.04 10.71 -13.37
N GLY A 39 -30.01 11.14 -12.66
CA GLY A 39 -29.19 10.26 -11.82
C GLY A 39 -29.90 9.88 -10.53
N ASP A 40 -29.68 8.66 -10.03
CA ASP A 40 -29.88 8.36 -8.62
C ASP A 40 -28.85 9.22 -7.86
N GLY A 41 -29.29 10.36 -7.32
CA GLY A 41 -28.39 11.44 -6.86
C GLY A 41 -27.21 10.99 -6.02
N ASP A 42 -26.12 11.76 -6.07
CA ASP A 42 -24.93 11.52 -5.25
C ASP A 42 -25.35 11.50 -3.76
N LYS A 43 -25.47 10.30 -3.18
CA LYS A 43 -25.39 10.16 -1.73
C LYS A 43 -23.95 10.40 -1.34
N VAL A 44 -23.53 11.67 -1.39
CA VAL A 44 -22.43 12.13 -0.57
C VAL A 44 -22.94 11.90 0.85
N CYS A 45 -22.55 10.78 1.46
CA CYS A 45 -22.69 10.63 2.90
C CYS A 45 -22.12 11.92 3.48
N ASP A 46 -22.87 12.60 4.34
CA ASP A 46 -22.36 13.74 5.10
C ASP A 46 -20.98 13.32 5.60
N LEU A 47 -19.94 13.92 5.00
CA LEU A 47 -18.59 13.65 5.42
C LEU A 47 -18.61 14.08 6.86
N VAL A 48 -18.54 13.12 7.78
CA VAL A 48 -18.17 13.41 9.15
C VAL A 48 -16.88 14.19 8.97
N LYS A 49 -16.93 15.50 9.22
CA LYS A 49 -15.74 16.35 9.26
C LYS A 49 -14.94 15.81 10.43
N GLY A 50 -14.17 14.77 10.14
CA GLY A 50 -13.24 14.20 11.09
C GLY A 50 -12.24 15.28 11.38
N ASP A 51 -12.14 15.66 12.64
CA ASP A 51 -11.01 16.40 13.15
C ASP A 51 -9.71 15.81 12.57
N SER A 52 -8.77 16.70 12.21
CA SER A 52 -7.37 16.43 11.84
C SER A 52 -6.84 15.05 12.23
N PHE A 53 -6.18 14.34 11.31
CA PHE A 53 -5.50 13.03 11.49
C PHE A 53 -5.23 12.68 12.97
N LYS A 54 -6.09 11.86 13.58
CA LYS A 54 -5.99 11.51 15.01
C LYS A 54 -5.27 10.20 15.19
N THR A 55 -4.09 10.23 15.80
CA THR A 55 -3.35 9.05 16.29
C THR A 55 -3.96 8.44 17.58
N GLY A 56 -5.26 8.61 17.80
CA GLY A 56 -5.98 8.08 18.97
C GLY A 56 -6.40 6.62 18.80
N GLY A 57 -6.83 5.96 19.88
CA GLY A 57 -7.36 4.60 19.84
C GLY A 57 -6.28 3.54 19.57
N ILE A 58 -6.43 2.78 18.48
CA ILE A 58 -5.55 1.65 18.13
C ILE A 58 -4.07 2.04 17.94
N PHE A 59 -3.78 3.33 17.75
CA PHE A 59 -2.43 3.84 17.57
C PHE A 59 -1.77 4.38 18.86
N ARG A 60 -2.48 4.36 20.00
CA ARG A 60 -1.96 4.91 21.27
C ARG A 60 -0.65 4.23 21.69
N ASP A 61 -0.59 2.91 21.56
CA ASP A 61 0.54 2.08 21.94
C ASP A 61 1.40 1.67 20.73
N ALA A 62 1.21 2.32 19.57
CA ALA A 62 1.97 2.02 18.37
C ALA A 62 3.43 2.47 18.50
N THR A 63 4.35 1.62 18.03
CA THR A 63 5.78 1.93 18.00
C THR A 63 6.04 3.01 16.96
N ARG A 64 6.70 4.10 17.36
CA ARG A 64 7.13 5.16 16.44
C ARG A 64 8.48 4.80 15.84
N LEU A 65 8.57 4.85 14.52
CA LEU A 65 9.79 4.57 13.77
C LEU A 65 10.22 5.81 12.99
N GLU A 66 11.50 6.14 13.12
CA GLU A 66 12.13 7.19 12.33
C GLU A 66 12.66 6.61 11.01
N LEU A 67 12.50 7.38 9.95
CA LEU A 67 12.91 7.05 8.58
C LEU A 67 14.06 7.97 8.12
N PRO A 68 15.10 7.45 7.44
CA PRO A 68 15.27 6.05 7.02
C PRO A 68 15.44 5.07 8.17
N LEU A 69 15.04 3.81 7.96
CA LEU A 69 15.01 2.79 8.99
C LEU A 69 16.42 2.43 9.44
N ARG A 70 16.59 2.24 10.76
CA ARG A 70 17.78 1.58 11.32
C ARG A 70 17.52 0.09 11.46
N LYS A 71 18.53 -0.71 11.14
CA LYS A 71 18.44 -2.18 11.18
C LYS A 71 18.02 -2.70 12.57
N ASP A 72 18.57 -2.12 13.64
CA ASP A 72 18.24 -2.53 15.01
C ASP A 72 16.79 -2.25 15.40
N ASP A 73 16.17 -1.20 14.85
CA ASP A 73 14.76 -0.91 15.07
C ASP A 73 13.90 -1.96 14.36
N VAL A 74 14.24 -2.28 13.10
CA VAL A 74 13.55 -3.29 12.29
C VAL A 74 13.60 -4.68 12.92
N LEU A 75 14.75 -5.08 13.46
CA LEU A 75 14.93 -6.40 14.07
C LEU A 75 14.12 -6.61 15.36
N ARG A 76 13.66 -5.53 15.99
CA ARG A 76 12.83 -5.57 17.22
C ARG A 76 11.33 -5.68 16.93
N LEU A 77 10.91 -5.36 15.70
CA LEU A 77 9.50 -5.41 15.30
C LEU A 77 8.99 -6.85 15.24
N LYS A 78 7.74 -7.03 15.62
CA LYS A 78 7.05 -8.33 15.56
C LYS A 78 5.80 -8.25 14.69
N ALA A 79 5.51 -9.34 13.98
CA ALA A 79 4.27 -9.50 13.22
C ALA A 79 3.04 -9.19 14.09
N GLY A 80 2.16 -8.31 13.61
CA GLY A 80 0.96 -7.84 14.30
C GLY A 80 1.10 -6.52 15.05
N GLU A 81 2.31 -5.98 15.20
CA GLU A 81 2.53 -4.70 15.87
C GLU A 81 2.12 -3.51 14.97
N TRP A 82 1.42 -2.54 15.55
CA TRP A 82 1.14 -1.26 14.90
C TRP A 82 2.35 -0.33 15.02
N VAL A 83 2.63 0.39 13.93
CA VAL A 83 3.71 1.36 13.85
C VAL A 83 3.21 2.70 13.28
N LEU A 84 3.86 3.78 13.70
CA LEU A 84 3.71 5.11 13.14
C LEU A 84 5.06 5.54 12.55
N LEU A 85 5.09 5.86 11.27
CA LEU A 85 6.32 6.21 10.55
C LEU A 85 6.47 7.73 10.48
N ASN A 86 7.66 8.23 10.82
CA ASN A 86 8.04 9.63 10.72
C ASN A 86 9.31 9.76 9.89
N GLY A 87 9.39 10.78 9.03
CA GLY A 87 10.59 11.02 8.22
C GLY A 87 10.38 10.73 6.73
N SER A 88 11.47 10.42 6.03
CA SER A 88 11.47 10.31 4.58
C SER A 88 11.40 8.85 4.10
N LEU A 89 10.43 8.55 3.23
CA LEU A 89 10.31 7.28 2.51
C LEU A 89 10.34 7.45 1.00
N LEU A 90 10.70 6.38 0.30
CA LEU A 90 10.59 6.30 -1.15
C LEU A 90 9.24 5.71 -1.54
N THR A 91 8.72 6.11 -2.69
CA THR A 91 7.52 5.52 -3.28
C THR A 91 7.81 4.89 -4.63
N GLY A 92 7.01 3.91 -5.00
CA GLY A 92 7.09 3.34 -6.33
C GLY A 92 6.39 1.99 -6.40
N ARG A 93 5.80 1.71 -7.56
CA ARG A 93 5.13 0.43 -7.82
C ARG A 93 5.74 -0.27 -9.04
N ASP A 94 4.92 -0.94 -9.82
CA ASP A 94 5.28 -1.90 -10.87
C ASP A 94 6.41 -1.41 -11.79
N GLN A 95 6.25 -0.24 -12.44
CA GLN A 95 7.21 0.26 -13.42
C GLN A 95 8.51 0.80 -12.78
N THR A 96 8.41 1.44 -11.62
CA THR A 96 9.60 1.89 -10.87
C THR A 96 10.45 0.71 -10.42
N HIS A 97 9.84 -0.38 -9.91
CA HIS A 97 10.57 -1.58 -9.54
C HIS A 97 11.23 -2.24 -10.75
N ARG A 98 10.52 -2.32 -11.87
CA ARG A 98 11.06 -2.86 -13.13
C ARG A 98 12.31 -2.08 -13.56
N ARG A 99 12.27 -0.74 -13.51
CA ARG A 99 13.38 0.12 -13.94
C ARG A 99 14.55 0.11 -12.95
N LEU A 100 14.30 0.13 -11.65
CA LEU A 100 15.35 -0.06 -10.63
C LEU A 100 16.07 -1.40 -10.81
N CYS A 101 15.32 -2.51 -10.97
CA CYS A 101 15.91 -3.81 -11.22
C CYS A 101 16.68 -3.89 -12.55
N GLN A 102 16.25 -3.16 -13.58
CA GLN A 102 17.01 -3.05 -14.83
C GLN A 102 18.38 -2.39 -14.58
N PHE A 103 18.41 -1.26 -13.86
CA PHE A 103 19.65 -0.58 -13.51
C PHE A 103 20.60 -1.50 -12.73
N ILE A 104 20.09 -2.26 -11.77
CA ILE A 104 20.88 -3.23 -10.98
C ILE A 104 21.48 -4.31 -11.88
N ARG A 105 20.67 -4.92 -12.78
CA ARG A 105 21.15 -5.96 -13.69
C ARG A 105 22.19 -5.45 -14.69
N GLU A 106 22.07 -4.19 -15.11
CA GLU A 106 23.00 -3.53 -16.03
C GLU A 106 24.24 -2.96 -15.31
N GLY A 107 24.35 -3.08 -13.98
CA GLY A 107 25.45 -2.50 -13.21
C GLY A 107 25.47 -0.96 -13.22
N ARG A 108 24.34 -0.32 -13.51
CA ARG A 108 24.21 1.14 -13.59
C ARG A 108 24.02 1.75 -12.21
N LYS A 109 24.53 2.96 -12.03
CA LYS A 109 24.30 3.76 -10.81
C LYS A 109 22.81 4.02 -10.63
N LEU A 110 22.26 3.64 -9.47
CA LEU A 110 20.88 3.90 -9.10
C LEU A 110 20.63 5.42 -8.93
N PRO A 111 19.41 5.90 -9.23
CA PRO A 111 19.08 7.33 -9.09
C PRO A 111 19.02 7.79 -7.63
N VAL A 112 18.98 6.85 -6.68
CA VAL A 112 18.94 7.12 -5.24
C VAL A 112 19.61 5.97 -4.49
N ASP A 113 20.19 6.26 -3.32
CA ASP A 113 20.65 5.24 -2.39
C ASP A 113 19.43 4.53 -1.74
N LEU A 114 19.43 3.21 -1.80
CA LEU A 114 18.37 2.36 -1.28
C LEU A 114 18.66 1.84 0.13
N HIS A 115 19.89 2.02 0.64
CA HIS A 115 20.28 1.53 1.95
C HIS A 115 19.44 2.16 3.07
N GLY A 116 18.83 1.33 3.91
CA GLY A 116 17.97 1.75 5.02
C GLY A 116 16.61 2.31 4.61
N GLN A 117 16.33 2.46 3.31
CA GLN A 117 15.09 3.06 2.86
C GLN A 117 13.90 2.13 3.12
N LEU A 118 12.72 2.76 3.27
CA LEU A 118 11.43 2.12 3.14
C LEU A 118 10.83 2.48 1.78
N ILE A 119 10.34 1.48 1.04
CA ILE A 119 9.64 1.70 -0.23
C ILE A 119 8.15 1.45 -0.05
N TYR A 120 7.36 2.51 -0.22
CA TYR A 120 5.91 2.50 -0.20
C TYR A 120 5.33 2.29 -1.61
N TYR A 121 4.57 1.22 -1.78
CA TYR A 121 3.91 0.91 -3.04
C TYR A 121 2.60 1.69 -3.18
N VAL A 122 2.72 2.89 -3.73
CA VAL A 122 1.63 3.83 -3.96
C VAL A 122 1.73 4.43 -5.35
N GLY A 123 0.58 4.82 -5.90
CA GLY A 123 0.51 5.77 -7.01
C GLY A 123 -0.43 6.88 -6.59
N PRO A 124 0.07 8.03 -6.10
CA PRO A 124 -0.79 9.09 -5.57
C PRO A 124 -1.63 9.70 -6.69
N THR A 125 -2.85 10.14 -6.35
CA THR A 125 -3.63 10.98 -7.29
C THR A 125 -3.09 12.42 -7.30
N PRO A 126 -3.45 13.23 -8.30
CA PRO A 126 -3.07 14.65 -8.32
C PRO A 126 -3.43 15.37 -7.02
N ALA A 127 -2.56 16.27 -6.58
CA ALA A 127 -2.74 17.03 -5.35
C ALA A 127 -3.85 18.07 -5.50
N PRO A 128 -4.85 18.11 -4.58
CA PRO A 128 -5.73 19.25 -4.47
C PRO A 128 -4.97 20.48 -3.92
N PRO A 129 -5.48 21.71 -4.09
CA PRO A 129 -4.87 22.91 -3.52
C PRO A 129 -4.57 22.76 -2.02
N GLY A 130 -3.38 23.18 -1.61
CA GLY A 130 -2.94 23.15 -0.21
C GLY A 130 -2.48 21.78 0.33
N HIS A 131 -2.45 20.73 -0.50
CA HIS A 131 -1.99 19.40 -0.11
C HIS A 131 -0.72 18.99 -0.87
N ALA A 132 0.13 18.18 -0.24
CA ALA A 132 1.34 17.65 -0.88
C ALA A 132 1.03 16.66 -2.01
N VAL A 133 0.01 15.83 -1.81
CA VAL A 133 -0.45 14.78 -2.72
C VAL A 133 -1.95 14.63 -2.62
N GLY A 134 -2.58 14.05 -3.63
CA GLY A 134 -3.95 13.57 -3.52
C GLY A 134 -4.01 12.24 -2.75
N ALA A 135 -5.10 11.49 -2.91
CA ALA A 135 -5.26 10.20 -2.23
C ALA A 135 -4.06 9.27 -2.47
N ALA A 136 -3.44 8.82 -1.38
CA ALA A 136 -2.18 8.10 -1.37
C ALA A 136 -2.33 6.68 -0.77
N GLY A 137 -3.32 5.94 -1.26
CA GLY A 137 -3.63 4.58 -0.78
C GLY A 137 -2.67 3.50 -1.32
N PRO A 138 -2.46 2.40 -0.59
CA PRO A 138 -1.53 1.34 -0.98
C PRO A 138 -2.02 0.56 -2.20
N THR A 139 -1.07 0.10 -3.00
CA THR A 139 -1.31 -0.88 -4.05
C THR A 139 -0.96 -2.30 -3.61
N THR A 140 -1.49 -3.29 -4.32
CA THR A 140 -1.33 -4.70 -3.97
C THR A 140 0.12 -5.16 -4.14
N SER A 141 0.73 -5.62 -3.05
CA SER A 141 2.17 -5.85 -2.94
C SER A 141 2.69 -7.06 -3.70
N TYR A 142 1.87 -8.09 -3.92
CA TYR A 142 2.33 -9.32 -4.59
C TYR A 142 2.87 -9.05 -6.01
N ARG A 143 2.42 -7.97 -6.67
CA ARG A 143 2.89 -7.60 -8.01
C ARG A 143 4.38 -7.23 -8.04
N MET A 144 4.94 -6.84 -6.90
CA MET A 144 6.36 -6.50 -6.74
C MET A 144 7.22 -7.70 -6.30
N ASP A 145 6.63 -8.88 -6.06
CA ASP A 145 7.35 -10.03 -5.48
C ASP A 145 8.51 -10.54 -6.34
N ALA A 146 8.38 -10.46 -7.67
CA ALA A 146 9.44 -10.85 -8.59
C ALA A 146 10.70 -9.96 -8.46
N TYR A 147 10.52 -8.68 -8.11
CA TYR A 147 11.58 -7.69 -7.97
C TYR A 147 12.15 -7.62 -6.55
N THR A 148 11.30 -7.88 -5.56
CA THR A 148 11.58 -7.61 -4.15
C THR A 148 12.90 -8.21 -3.63
N PRO A 149 13.26 -9.48 -3.90
CA PRO A 149 14.54 -10.01 -3.43
C PRO A 149 15.76 -9.23 -3.91
N MET A 150 15.75 -8.74 -5.15
CA MET A 150 16.84 -7.94 -5.72
C MET A 150 16.88 -6.54 -5.10
N ILE A 151 15.73 -5.96 -4.81
CA ILE A 151 15.62 -4.65 -4.14
C ILE A 151 16.12 -4.74 -2.69
N LEU A 152 15.75 -5.80 -1.96
CA LEU A 152 16.26 -6.05 -0.60
C LEU A 152 17.78 -6.26 -0.57
N ASP A 153 18.33 -6.89 -1.61
CA ASP A 153 19.78 -7.09 -1.76
C ASP A 153 20.55 -5.75 -1.89
N GLN A 154 19.89 -4.67 -2.32
CA GLN A 154 20.46 -3.32 -2.34
C GLN A 154 20.37 -2.58 -0.99
N GLY A 155 19.94 -3.24 0.08
CA GLY A 155 19.93 -2.67 1.43
C GLY A 155 18.63 -2.00 1.86
N VAL A 156 17.55 -2.15 1.10
CA VAL A 156 16.20 -1.73 1.53
C VAL A 156 15.81 -2.50 2.79
N LEU A 157 15.38 -1.78 3.82
CA LEU A 157 14.99 -2.39 5.11
C LEU A 157 13.48 -2.45 5.33
N GLY A 158 12.70 -1.67 4.59
CA GLY A 158 11.25 -1.62 4.72
C GLY A 158 10.53 -1.69 3.38
N LEU A 159 9.44 -2.45 3.34
CA LEU A 159 8.51 -2.48 2.21
C LEU A 159 7.12 -2.19 2.75
N MET A 160 6.33 -1.35 2.08
CA MET A 160 4.98 -1.02 2.54
C MET A 160 3.96 -1.10 1.40
N GLY A 161 2.80 -1.72 1.64
CA GLY A 161 1.72 -1.81 0.64
C GLY A 161 0.45 -2.43 1.22
N LYS A 162 -0.21 -3.31 0.45
CA LYS A 162 -1.36 -4.11 0.95
C LYS A 162 -1.35 -5.55 0.42
N GLY A 163 -1.92 -6.46 1.21
CA GLY A 163 -2.10 -7.86 0.86
C GLY A 163 -0.88 -8.74 1.16
N LYS A 164 -1.08 -10.05 1.03
CA LYS A 164 -0.07 -11.08 1.33
C LYS A 164 1.13 -11.03 0.39
N ARG A 165 2.27 -11.53 0.87
CA ARG A 165 3.51 -11.71 0.10
C ARG A 165 3.77 -13.19 -0.15
N SER A 166 4.46 -13.50 -1.23
CA SER A 166 4.86 -14.89 -1.54
C SER A 166 5.90 -15.42 -0.56
N PRO A 167 5.99 -16.75 -0.39
CA PRO A 167 7.02 -17.38 0.45
C PRO A 167 8.45 -16.99 0.06
N ARG A 168 8.71 -16.74 -1.23
CA ARG A 168 10.01 -16.26 -1.73
C ARG A 168 10.38 -14.91 -1.12
N VAL A 169 9.43 -13.98 -1.07
CA VAL A 169 9.64 -12.65 -0.48
C VAL A 169 9.83 -12.76 1.02
N ARG A 170 9.02 -13.56 1.73
CA ARG A 170 9.18 -13.73 3.18
C ARG A 170 10.55 -14.28 3.57
N ARG A 171 11.05 -15.27 2.82
CA ARG A 171 12.43 -15.77 3.01
C ARG A 171 13.47 -14.68 2.76
N ALA A 172 13.27 -13.83 1.75
CA ALA A 172 14.17 -12.71 1.49
C ALA A 172 14.13 -11.67 2.63
N ILE A 173 12.94 -11.30 3.11
CA ILE A 173 12.75 -10.39 4.25
C ILE A 173 13.56 -10.89 5.46
N LYS A 174 13.41 -12.18 5.81
CA LYS A 174 14.21 -12.82 6.87
C LYS A 174 15.71 -12.79 6.58
N LYS A 175 16.14 -13.16 5.38
CA LYS A 175 17.56 -13.19 4.97
C LYS A 175 18.24 -11.82 5.13
N TYR A 176 17.56 -10.75 4.72
CA TYR A 176 18.12 -9.40 4.72
C TYR A 176 17.85 -8.63 6.03
N GLY A 177 17.04 -9.19 6.94
CA GLY A 177 16.65 -8.53 8.19
C GLY A 177 15.77 -7.31 7.94
N ALA A 178 14.86 -7.40 6.97
CA ALA A 178 13.93 -6.35 6.58
C ALA A 178 12.55 -6.57 7.23
N VAL A 179 11.61 -5.67 6.95
CA VAL A 179 10.20 -5.77 7.37
C VAL A 179 9.26 -5.48 6.19
N TYR A 180 8.13 -6.18 6.13
CA TYR A 180 6.99 -5.78 5.30
C TYR A 180 5.84 -5.29 6.16
N LEU A 181 5.42 -4.07 5.85
CA LEU A 181 4.32 -3.35 6.48
C LEU A 181 3.11 -3.34 5.55
N ALA A 182 1.92 -3.48 6.11
CA ALA A 182 0.69 -3.12 5.42
C ALA A 182 0.15 -1.80 5.98
N THR A 183 -0.33 -0.94 5.12
CA THR A 183 -1.14 0.22 5.52
C THR A 183 -2.60 0.02 5.08
N ILE A 184 -3.47 0.96 5.44
CA ILE A 184 -4.92 0.79 5.38
C ILE A 184 -5.41 0.92 3.94
N GLY A 185 -5.78 -0.22 3.34
CA GLY A 185 -6.32 -0.27 1.99
C GLY A 185 -7.70 0.39 1.88
N GLY A 186 -7.84 1.36 0.97
CA GLY A 186 -9.11 2.05 0.72
C GLY A 186 -9.23 3.42 1.42
N ALA A 187 -8.38 3.71 2.41
CA ALA A 187 -8.36 4.97 3.15
C ALA A 187 -7.38 5.99 2.54
N GLY A 188 -7.32 6.10 1.21
CA GLY A 188 -6.29 6.88 0.51
C GLY A 188 -6.26 8.38 0.85
N ALA A 189 -7.43 8.99 1.05
CA ALA A 189 -7.54 10.39 1.47
C ALA A 189 -7.04 10.61 2.92
N TYR A 190 -7.37 9.69 3.83
CA TYR A 190 -6.86 9.74 5.21
C TYR A 190 -5.33 9.58 5.25
N LEU A 191 -4.78 8.68 4.43
CA LEU A 191 -3.33 8.47 4.38
C LEU A 191 -2.58 9.65 3.75
N SER A 192 -3.20 10.43 2.86
CA SER A 192 -2.56 11.63 2.30
C SER A 192 -2.38 12.75 3.32
N ASP A 193 -3.22 12.81 4.37
CA ASP A 193 -3.07 13.80 5.43
C ASP A 193 -1.79 13.62 6.24
N ALA A 194 -1.23 12.40 6.26
CA ALA A 194 0.04 12.08 6.89
C ALA A 194 1.27 12.40 5.99
N VAL A 195 1.06 12.90 4.77
CA VAL A 195 2.13 13.25 3.82
C VAL A 195 2.34 14.77 3.81
N GLU A 196 3.49 15.21 4.34
CA GLU A 196 3.83 16.63 4.46
C GLU A 196 4.40 17.21 3.16
N SER A 197 5.14 16.40 2.37
CA SER A 197 5.63 16.80 1.05
C SER A 197 5.90 15.59 0.16
N ALA A 198 5.88 15.81 -1.17
CA ALA A 198 6.25 14.81 -2.17
C ALA A 198 7.18 15.43 -3.21
N THR A 199 8.36 14.85 -3.36
CA THR A 199 9.39 15.31 -4.31
C THR A 199 9.66 14.22 -5.34
N LEU A 200 9.64 14.56 -6.63
CA LEU A 200 10.04 13.64 -7.68
C LEU A 200 11.55 13.37 -7.59
N VAL A 201 11.94 12.10 -7.54
CA VAL A 201 13.35 11.67 -7.48
C VAL A 201 13.82 11.21 -8.85
N ALA A 202 13.04 10.39 -9.54
CA ALA A 202 13.37 9.88 -10.86
C ALA A 202 12.14 9.33 -11.60
N PHE A 203 12.32 9.10 -12.90
CA PHE A 203 11.35 8.42 -13.77
C PHE A 203 10.05 9.21 -13.95
N GLU A 204 10.17 10.52 -14.16
CA GLU A 204 9.03 11.43 -14.41
C GLU A 204 8.05 10.91 -15.47
N ASP A 205 8.59 10.27 -16.51
CA ASP A 205 7.83 9.66 -17.61
C ASP A 205 6.84 8.58 -17.16
N LEU A 206 6.98 8.05 -15.95
CA LEU A 206 6.08 7.05 -15.37
C LEU A 206 4.85 7.66 -14.67
N GLY A 207 4.74 9.00 -14.60
CA GLY A 207 3.60 9.69 -14.00
C GLY A 207 3.34 9.24 -12.56
N PRO A 208 2.14 8.73 -12.22
CA PRO A 208 1.84 8.24 -10.87
C PRO A 208 2.69 7.05 -10.40
N GLU A 209 3.43 6.38 -11.29
CA GLU A 209 4.36 5.30 -10.91
C GLU A 209 5.79 5.77 -10.72
N ALA A 210 6.10 7.05 -10.95
CA ALA A 210 7.43 7.59 -10.80
C ALA A 210 7.99 7.38 -9.39
N LEU A 211 9.31 7.47 -9.25
CA LEU A 211 9.97 7.35 -7.97
C LEU A 211 9.86 8.71 -7.27
N PHE A 212 9.03 8.79 -6.22
CA PHE A 212 8.95 9.98 -5.38
C PHE A 212 9.60 9.72 -4.02
N ARG A 213 9.94 10.80 -3.35
CA ARG A 213 10.29 10.86 -1.94
C ARG A 213 9.14 11.55 -1.21
N PHE A 214 8.51 10.86 -0.28
CA PHE A 214 7.53 11.46 0.61
C PHE A 214 8.20 11.79 1.93
N GLN A 215 7.87 12.97 2.47
CA GLN A 215 8.05 13.28 3.87
C GLN A 215 6.74 12.99 4.59
N VAL A 216 6.77 12.14 5.61
CA VAL A 216 5.57 11.70 6.31
C VAL A 216 5.68 11.91 7.82
N LYS A 217 4.52 12.10 8.46
CA LYS A 217 4.39 12.25 9.90
C LYS A 217 3.24 11.38 10.40
N ASP A 218 3.53 10.60 11.43
CA ASP A 218 2.62 9.63 12.05
C ASP A 218 1.91 8.71 11.03
N PHE A 219 2.60 8.32 9.97
CA PHE A 219 2.00 7.50 8.90
C PHE A 219 1.72 6.07 9.42
N PRO A 220 0.47 5.59 9.37
CA PRO A 220 0.08 4.38 10.09
C PRO A 220 0.31 3.12 9.26
N ALA A 221 0.88 2.11 9.90
CA ALA A 221 1.05 0.78 9.30
C ALA A 221 1.05 -0.32 10.36
N ILE A 222 0.89 -1.57 9.93
CA ILE A 222 1.00 -2.78 10.75
C ILE A 222 2.08 -3.70 10.18
N VAL A 223 2.87 -4.32 11.06
CA VAL A 223 3.88 -5.29 10.70
C VAL A 223 3.21 -6.58 10.24
N ILE A 224 3.41 -6.96 8.98
CA ILE A 224 2.87 -8.21 8.42
C ILE A 224 3.93 -9.29 8.38
N ASN A 225 5.09 -9.02 7.79
CA ASN A 225 6.22 -9.94 7.81
C ASN A 225 7.38 -9.31 8.57
N ASP A 226 7.77 -9.93 9.67
CA ASP A 226 8.92 -9.50 10.46
C ASP A 226 10.23 -10.16 9.99
N SER A 227 11.35 -9.70 10.54
CA SER A 227 12.69 -10.21 10.23
C SER A 227 12.94 -11.63 10.75
N GLN A 228 12.06 -12.17 11.61
CA GLN A 228 12.18 -13.52 12.16
C GLN A 228 11.55 -14.57 11.24
N GLY A 229 10.75 -14.11 10.26
CA GLY A 229 10.07 -14.93 9.27
C GLY A 229 8.61 -15.22 9.61
N ASN A 230 8.05 -14.52 10.60
CA ASN A 230 6.63 -14.64 10.92
C ASN A 230 5.78 -13.92 9.88
N ASP A 231 4.53 -14.35 9.74
CA ASP A 231 3.53 -13.77 8.84
C ASP A 231 2.23 -13.58 9.61
N TYR A 232 1.85 -12.32 9.85
CA TYR A 232 0.67 -12.00 10.65
C TYR A 232 -0.63 -12.49 9.99
N TYR A 233 -0.71 -12.51 8.65
CA TYR A 233 -1.89 -13.04 7.97
C TYR A 233 -2.04 -14.55 8.20
N GLU A 234 -0.95 -15.31 8.17
CA GLU A 234 -0.98 -16.75 8.50
C GLU A 234 -1.32 -16.98 9.98
N MET A 235 -0.74 -16.20 10.90
CA MET A 235 -0.99 -16.31 12.34
C MET A 235 -2.46 -16.11 12.69
N VAL A 236 -3.12 -15.10 12.10
CA VAL A 236 -4.53 -14.82 12.37
C VAL A 236 -5.44 -15.89 11.75
N MET A 237 -5.11 -16.40 10.56
CA MET A 237 -5.90 -17.46 9.92
C MET A 237 -5.89 -18.78 10.69
N GLN A 238 -4.80 -19.09 11.40
CA GLN A 238 -4.71 -20.28 12.27
C GLN A 238 -5.54 -20.16 13.56
N GLN A 239 -6.01 -18.96 13.90
CA GLN A 239 -6.81 -18.70 15.10
C GLN A 239 -8.32 -18.70 14.81
N VAL A 240 -8.71 -18.78 13.54
CA VAL A 240 -10.12 -18.91 13.15
C VAL A 240 -10.48 -20.41 13.21
N PRO A 241 -11.38 -20.82 14.12
CA PRO A 241 -11.79 -22.22 14.28
C PRO A 241 -12.49 -22.78 13.04
#